data_AF-A0A7M2RER6-F1
#
_entry.id   AF-A0A7M2RER6-F1
#
_cell.length_a   1.000
_cell.length_b   1.000
_cell.length_c   1.000
_cell.angle_alpha   90.00
_cell.angle_beta   90.00
_cell.angle_gamma   90.00
#
_symmetry.space_group_name_H-M   'P 1'
#
loop_
_entity.id
_entity.type
_entity.pdbx_description
1 polymer ?
#
loop_
_entity_poly.entity_id
_entity_poly.type
_entity_poly.pdbx_seq_one_letter_code
_entity_poly.pdbx_strand_id
1 'polypeptide(L)'
;MESYDKQLAESRDKAVYRDKGSRQTSIKTVYGTVEYSRKIYRTVNEDGQATHVFLLDKSMHMDKIGLISKNHAEKIALTVTESPYRVTSEIISSICGQNISAGGVWNIMQRLGERIDEEERHAVKQMDADQTEGQKSIPVLFEEMDGI
;
A
#
# COMPACT_ATOMS: atom_id res chain seq x y z
N MET A 1 15.50 2.97 11.49
CA MET A 1 14.55 1.84 11.37
C MET A 1 14.94 0.67 12.27
N GLU A 2 16.19 0.20 12.21
CA GLU A 2 16.59 -1.01 12.96
C GLU A 2 16.55 -0.85 14.49
N SER A 3 16.85 0.33 15.02
CA SER A 3 16.69 0.62 16.45
C SER A 3 15.23 0.52 16.91
N TYR A 4 14.30 0.97 16.07
CA TYR A 4 12.87 0.88 16.35
C TYR A 4 12.36 -0.56 16.24
N ASP A 5 12.84 -1.33 15.25
CA ASP A 5 12.53 -2.76 15.14
C ASP A 5 13.02 -3.56 16.36
N LYS A 6 14.18 -3.20 16.94
CA LYS A 6 14.67 -3.79 18.19
C LYS A 6 13.73 -3.48 19.36
N GLN A 7 13.30 -2.23 19.51
CA GLN A 7 12.35 -1.85 20.56
C GLN A 7 11.02 -2.61 20.43
N LEU A 8 10.50 -2.72 19.20
CA LEU A 8 9.30 -3.53 18.92
C LEU A 8 9.52 -5.01 19.23
N ALA A 9 10.72 -5.53 18.97
CA ALA A 9 11.04 -6.91 19.31
C ALA A 9 11.06 -7.15 20.81
N GLU A 10 11.53 -6.18 21.61
CA GLU A 10 11.59 -6.28 23.07
C GLU A 10 10.22 -6.14 23.72
N SER A 11 9.41 -5.20 23.23
CA SER A 11 8.07 -4.90 23.77
C SER A 11 6.94 -5.77 23.23
N ARG A 12 7.20 -6.63 22.23
CA ARG A 12 6.16 -7.49 21.64
C ARG A 12 5.56 -8.45 22.66
N ASP A 13 4.30 -8.81 22.43
CA ASP A 13 3.69 -9.97 23.06
C ASP A 13 4.37 -11.25 22.52
N LYS A 14 5.17 -11.92 23.38
CA LYS A 14 5.91 -13.14 23.03
C LYS A 14 5.03 -14.39 22.95
N ALA A 15 3.83 -14.37 23.52
CA ALA A 15 2.87 -15.46 23.41
C ALA A 15 2.21 -15.46 22.02
N VAL A 16 1.90 -14.28 21.50
CA VAL A 16 1.28 -14.10 20.19
C VAL A 16 2.33 -14.11 19.07
N TYR A 17 3.43 -13.38 19.23
CA TYR A 17 4.42 -13.13 18.18
C TYR A 17 5.71 -13.92 18.39
N ARG A 18 5.78 -15.09 17.75
CA ARG A 18 7.00 -15.92 17.75
C ARG A 18 8.02 -15.40 16.74
N ASP A 19 9.21 -15.05 17.22
CA ASP A 19 10.32 -14.61 16.36
C ASP A 19 10.77 -15.72 15.40
N LYS A 20 10.91 -15.37 14.12
CA LYS A 20 11.36 -16.24 13.03
C LYS A 20 12.66 -15.77 12.37
N GLY A 21 13.32 -14.76 12.93
CA GLY A 21 14.54 -14.16 12.41
C GLY A 21 14.29 -12.81 11.73
N SER A 22 15.24 -12.39 10.90
CA SER A 22 15.21 -11.12 10.20
C SER A 22 15.31 -11.31 8.69
N ARG A 23 14.77 -10.36 7.93
CA ARG A 23 14.84 -10.33 6.47
C ARG A 23 15.21 -8.93 6.01
N GLN A 24 16.19 -8.86 5.12
CA GLN A 24 16.55 -7.65 4.41
C GLN A 24 15.48 -7.32 3.37
N THR A 25 15.17 -6.05 3.26
CA THR A 25 14.22 -5.51 2.31
C THR A 25 14.60 -4.07 1.98
N SER A 26 13.90 -3.48 1.01
CA SER A 26 14.07 -2.08 0.67
C SER A 26 12.74 -1.39 0.42
N ILE A 27 12.76 -0.06 0.44
CA ILE A 27 11.66 0.79 -0.03
C ILE A 27 12.25 1.81 -1.00
N LYS A 28 11.70 1.84 -2.22
CA LYS A 28 12.00 2.85 -3.23
C LYS A 28 11.15 4.08 -2.93
N THR A 29 11.78 5.11 -2.39
CA THR A 29 11.17 6.41 -2.14
C THR A 29 11.50 7.40 -3.26
N VAL A 30 10.82 8.55 -3.25
CA VAL A 30 11.12 9.66 -4.17
C VAL A 30 12.53 10.25 -3.98
N TYR A 31 13.18 9.97 -2.85
CA TYR A 31 14.52 10.47 -2.50
C TYR A 31 15.60 9.39 -2.61
N GLY A 32 15.26 8.18 -3.04
CA GLY A 32 16.18 7.06 -3.11
C GLY A 32 15.63 5.76 -2.54
N THR A 33 16.41 4.69 -2.70
CA THR A 33 16.11 3.41 -2.06
C THR A 33 16.65 3.38 -0.64
N VAL A 34 15.78 3.09 0.33
CA VAL A 34 16.16 2.85 1.72
C VAL A 34 16.18 1.35 1.96
N GLU A 35 17.36 0.80 2.20
CA GLU A 35 17.54 -0.60 2.61
C GLU A 35 17.49 -0.73 4.13
N TYR A 36 16.88 -1.81 4.61
CA TYR A 36 16.80 -2.09 6.04
C TYR A 36 16.54 -3.57 6.29
N SER A 37 16.91 -4.03 7.47
CA SER A 37 16.50 -5.34 7.99
C SER A 37 15.31 -5.18 8.92
N ARG A 38 14.39 -6.15 8.87
CA ARG A 38 13.22 -6.20 9.76
C ARG A 38 12.97 -7.61 10.27
N LYS A 39 12.47 -7.73 11.49
CA LYS A 39 12.08 -9.03 12.06
C LYS A 39 10.80 -9.58 11.47
N ILE A 40 10.77 -10.91 11.35
CA ILE A 40 9.59 -11.68 10.94
C ILE A 40 9.03 -12.37 12.17
N TYR A 41 7.72 -12.21 12.39
CA TYR A 41 7.02 -12.89 13.46
C TYR A 41 5.97 -13.81 12.88
N ARG A 42 5.87 -15.02 13.43
CA ARG A 42 4.75 -15.92 13.18
C ARG A 42 3.65 -15.61 14.19
N THR A 43 2.43 -15.45 13.70
CA THR A 43 1.19 -15.30 14.49
C THR A 43 0.13 -16.25 13.94
N VAL A 44 -1.01 -16.34 14.62
CA VAL A 44 -2.19 -17.09 14.18
C VAL A 44 -3.29 -16.08 13.88
N ASN A 45 -3.93 -16.19 12.71
CA ASN A 45 -5.08 -15.38 12.33
C ASN A 45 -6.36 -15.86 13.03
N GLU A 46 -7.45 -15.10 12.91
CA GLU A 46 -8.78 -15.45 13.44
C GLU A 46 -9.26 -16.83 12.97
N ASP A 47 -8.91 -17.24 11.75
CA ASP A 47 -9.22 -18.56 11.18
C ASP A 47 -8.31 -19.70 11.69
N GLY A 48 -7.45 -19.47 12.70
CA GLY A 48 -6.51 -20.46 13.22
C GLY A 48 -5.30 -20.74 12.31
N GLN A 49 -5.17 -20.03 11.19
CA GLN A 49 -4.07 -20.22 10.24
C GLN A 49 -2.81 -19.46 10.65
N ALA A 50 -1.65 -20.09 10.50
CA ALA A 50 -0.37 -19.46 10.80
C ALA A 50 0.03 -18.46 9.71
N THR A 51 0.21 -17.19 10.10
CA THR A 51 0.62 -16.11 9.21
C THR A 51 1.92 -15.46 9.68
N HIS A 52 2.57 -14.74 8.76
CA HIS A 52 3.78 -13.99 9.05
C HIS A 52 3.50 -12.50 9.00
N VAL A 53 3.94 -11.78 10.04
CA VAL A 53 3.75 -10.34 10.16
C VAL A 53 5.08 -9.65 10.46
N PHE A 54 5.19 -8.41 10.00
CA PHE A 54 6.32 -7.52 10.28
C PHE A 54 5.80 -6.39 11.17
N LEU A 55 6.17 -6.40 12.45
CA LEU A 55 5.66 -5.40 13.41
C LEU A 55 6.12 -3.99 13.04
N LEU A 56 7.33 -3.84 12.51
CA LEU A 56 7.86 -2.57 12.02
C LEU A 56 6.99 -1.95 10.92
N ASP A 57 6.58 -2.76 9.94
CA ASP A 57 5.73 -2.28 8.85
C ASP A 57 4.37 -1.78 9.37
N LYS A 58 3.79 -2.51 10.34
CA LYS A 58 2.52 -2.15 10.97
C LYS A 58 2.63 -0.86 11.79
N SER A 59 3.65 -0.74 12.63
CA SER A 59 3.81 0.40 13.54
C SER A 59 4.19 1.69 12.82
N MET A 60 4.95 1.59 11.73
CA MET A 60 5.31 2.75 10.92
C MET A 60 4.23 3.13 9.90
N HIS A 61 3.08 2.44 9.90
CA HIS A 61 2.03 2.59 8.89
C HIS A 61 2.63 2.62 7.48
N MET A 62 3.53 1.68 7.20
CA MET A 62 4.25 1.61 5.93
C MET A 62 3.33 1.14 4.81
N ASP A 63 2.46 2.07 4.39
CA ASP A 63 1.62 1.89 3.23
C ASP A 63 2.48 2.00 1.97
N LYS A 64 2.57 0.89 1.26
CA LYS A 64 3.44 0.72 0.10
C LYS A 64 2.80 -0.22 -0.90
N ILE A 65 3.06 0.03 -2.18
CA ILE A 65 2.69 -0.88 -3.26
C ILE A 65 3.94 -1.69 -3.60
N GLY A 66 4.04 -2.89 -3.02
CA GLY A 66 5.24 -3.71 -3.11
C GLY A 66 6.44 -3.07 -2.40
N LEU A 67 7.44 -2.65 -3.18
CA LEU A 67 8.63 -1.93 -2.67
C LEU A 67 8.51 -0.41 -2.85
N ILE A 68 7.43 0.10 -3.44
CA ILE A 68 7.25 1.53 -3.74
C ILE A 68 6.52 2.20 -2.59
N SER A 69 7.09 3.26 -2.01
CA SER A 69 6.40 4.04 -0.98
C SER A 69 5.15 4.73 -1.54
N LYS A 70 4.15 4.95 -0.69
CA LYS A 70 2.90 5.65 -1.06
C LYS A 70 3.14 6.95 -1.83
N ASN A 71 3.98 7.84 -1.32
CA ASN A 71 4.29 9.12 -1.97
C ASN A 71 4.93 8.98 -3.37
N HIS A 72 5.63 7.88 -3.63
CA HIS A 72 6.21 7.60 -4.93
C HIS A 72 5.16 7.00 -5.86
N ALA A 73 4.30 6.12 -5.35
CA ALA A 73 3.16 5.60 -6.09
C ALA A 73 2.19 6.71 -6.50
N GLU A 74 1.93 7.69 -5.62
CA GLU A 74 1.10 8.86 -5.92
C GLU A 74 1.66 9.69 -7.08
N LYS A 75 2.98 9.97 -7.07
CA LYS A 75 3.62 10.66 -8.20
C LYS A 75 3.48 9.90 -9.51
N ILE A 76 3.67 8.58 -9.46
CA ILE A 76 3.49 7.71 -10.64
C ILE A 76 2.06 7.82 -11.14
N ALA A 77 1.07 7.68 -10.25
CA ALA A 77 -0.35 7.75 -10.61
C ALA A 77 -0.71 9.08 -11.28
N LEU A 78 -0.23 10.21 -10.74
CA LEU A 78 -0.42 11.53 -11.33
C LEU A 78 0.17 11.60 -12.75
N THR A 79 1.42 11.21 -12.93
CA THR A 79 2.07 11.27 -14.24
C THR A 79 1.45 10.31 -15.26
N VAL A 80 0.85 9.19 -14.83
CA VAL A 80 0.10 8.29 -15.73
C VAL A 80 -1.13 8.97 -16.33
N THR A 81 -1.79 9.88 -15.59
CA THR A 81 -2.96 10.60 -16.12
C THR A 81 -2.60 11.55 -17.26
N GLU A 82 -1.33 11.95 -17.34
CA GLU A 82 -0.82 12.94 -18.29
C GLU A 82 -0.02 12.29 -19.43
N SER A 83 0.39 11.03 -19.31
CA SER A 83 1.35 10.42 -20.22
C SER A 83 1.26 8.88 -20.27
N PRO A 84 1.60 8.25 -21.42
CA PRO A 84 1.69 6.79 -21.51
C PRO A 84 2.75 6.20 -20.58
N TYR A 85 2.55 4.95 -20.13
CA TYR A 85 3.42 4.30 -19.14
C TYR A 85 4.93 4.32 -19.44
N ARG A 86 5.32 4.28 -20.73
CA ARG A 86 6.73 4.40 -21.12
C ARG A 86 7.29 5.79 -20.82
N VAL A 87 6.56 6.83 -21.19
CA VAL A 87 6.95 8.22 -20.92
C VAL A 87 6.92 8.49 -19.42
N THR A 88 5.91 8.00 -18.71
CA THR A 88 5.87 8.08 -17.24
C THR A 88 7.09 7.43 -16.60
N SER A 89 7.51 6.26 -17.10
CA SER A 89 8.70 5.55 -16.63
C SER A 89 9.96 6.44 -16.72
N GLU A 90 10.14 7.13 -17.84
CA GLU A 90 11.27 8.04 -18.08
C GLU A 90 11.20 9.28 -17.18
N ILE A 91 10.03 9.92 -17.10
CA ILE A 91 9.80 11.11 -16.25
C ILE A 91 10.07 10.78 -14.78
N ILE A 92 9.49 9.70 -14.27
CA ILE A 92 9.65 9.30 -12.86
C ILE A 92 11.10 8.93 -12.56
N SER A 93 11.77 8.23 -13.48
CA SER A 93 13.18 7.88 -13.30
C SER A 93 14.07 9.12 -13.28
N SER A 94 13.75 10.12 -14.09
CA SER A 94 14.44 11.42 -14.12
C SER A 94 14.23 12.24 -12.84
N ILE A 95 12.98 12.36 -12.37
CA ILE A 95 12.63 13.24 -11.24
C ILE A 95 12.96 12.59 -9.89
N CYS A 96 12.73 11.28 -9.75
CA CYS A 96 12.89 10.58 -8.47
C CYS A 96 14.25 9.90 -8.31
N GLY A 97 15.10 9.92 -9.35
CA GLY A 97 16.41 9.24 -9.33
C GLY A 97 16.29 7.73 -9.07
N GLN A 98 15.12 7.14 -9.35
CA GLN A 98 14.81 5.74 -9.12
C GLN A 98 14.33 5.12 -10.42
N ASN A 99 15.08 4.15 -10.93
CA ASN A 99 14.69 3.48 -12.16
C ASN A 99 13.44 2.62 -11.92
N ILE A 100 12.40 2.89 -12.69
CA ILE A 100 11.20 2.08 -12.81
C ILE A 100 11.03 1.71 -14.27
N SER A 101 10.46 0.55 -14.57
CA SER A 101 10.12 0.16 -15.94
C SER A 101 8.66 0.50 -16.25
N ALA A 102 8.31 0.64 -17.53
CA ALA A 102 6.91 0.85 -17.94
C ALA A 102 5.97 -0.26 -17.42
N GLY A 103 6.43 -1.52 -17.39
CA GLY A 103 5.69 -2.62 -16.78
C GLY A 103 5.58 -2.50 -15.26
N GLY A 104 6.61 -1.94 -14.59
CA GLY A 104 6.55 -1.59 -13.18
C GLY A 104 5.50 -0.52 -12.89
N VAL A 105 5.44 0.53 -13.72
CA VAL A 105 4.39 1.56 -13.66
C VAL A 105 3.00 0.94 -13.81
N TRP A 106 2.81 0.10 -14.83
CA TRP A 106 1.53 -0.58 -15.06
C TRP A 106 1.11 -1.44 -13.87
N ASN A 107 2.02 -2.25 -13.31
CA ASN A 107 1.74 -3.10 -12.15
C ASN A 107 1.34 -2.29 -10.91
N ILE A 108 1.90 -1.09 -10.72
CA ILE A 108 1.51 -0.20 -9.63
C ILE A 108 0.09 0.31 -9.85
N MET A 109 -0.25 0.72 -11.07
CA MET A 109 -1.60 1.19 -11.39
C MET A 109 -2.65 0.10 -11.22
N GLN A 110 -2.35 -1.14 -11.61
CA GLN A 110 -3.26 -2.27 -11.40
C GLN A 110 -3.54 -2.47 -9.90
N ARG A 111 -2.48 -2.54 -9.07
CA ARG A 111 -2.64 -2.70 -7.62
C ARG A 111 -3.34 -1.52 -6.95
N LEU A 112 -3.13 -0.31 -7.46
CA LEU A 112 -3.83 0.88 -6.98
C LEU A 112 -5.32 0.79 -7.33
N GLY A 113 -5.66 0.37 -8.55
CA GLY A 113 -7.04 0.13 -8.97
C GLY A 113 -7.73 -0.95 -8.15
N GLU A 114 -7.07 -2.09 -7.89
CA GLU A 114 -7.59 -3.17 -7.03
C GLU A 114 -7.91 -2.67 -5.61
N ARG A 115 -7.05 -1.80 -5.04
CA ARG A 115 -7.29 -1.20 -3.72
C ARG A 115 -8.50 -0.26 -3.73
N ILE A 116 -8.64 0.58 -4.76
CA ILE A 116 -9.78 1.49 -4.91
C ILE A 116 -11.08 0.68 -5.07
N ASP A 117 -11.08 -0.36 -5.90
CA ASP A 117 -12.26 -1.23 -6.09
C ASP A 117 -12.68 -1.91 -4.77
N GLU A 118 -11.73 -2.38 -3.96
CA GLU A 118 -12.05 -2.96 -2.65
C GLU A 118 -12.64 -1.92 -1.68
N GLU A 119 -12.08 -0.71 -1.64
CA GLU A 119 -12.60 0.40 -0.82
C GLU A 119 -14.01 0.81 -1.26
N GLU A 120 -14.26 0.91 -2.57
CA GLU A 120 -15.57 1.22 -3.14
C GLU A 120 -16.59 0.13 -2.83
N ARG A 121 -16.24 -1.15 -3.01
CA ARG A 121 -17.11 -2.28 -2.65
C ARG A 121 -17.46 -2.30 -1.17
N HIS A 122 -16.49 -1.96 -0.31
CA HIS A 122 -16.75 -1.86 1.11
C HIS A 122 -17.74 -0.72 1.43
N ALA A 123 -17.56 0.45 0.81
CA ALA A 123 -18.48 1.58 0.96
C ALA A 123 -19.90 1.25 0.46
N VAL A 124 -20.03 0.54 -0.68
CA VAL A 124 -21.33 0.06 -1.18
C VAL A 124 -22.00 -0.89 -0.19
N LYS A 125 -21.26 -1.87 0.36
CA LYS A 125 -21.82 -2.78 1.38
C LYS A 125 -22.28 -2.06 2.64
N GLN A 126 -21.54 -1.05 3.10
CA GLN A 126 -21.95 -0.23 4.24
C GLN A 126 -23.21 0.59 3.93
N MET A 127 -23.32 1.10 2.71
CA MET A 127 -24.52 1.81 2.24
C MET A 127 -25.74 0.90 2.20
N ASP A 128 -25.62 -0.30 1.64
CA ASP A 128 -26.70 -1.29 1.61
C ASP A 128 -27.13 -1.74 3.02
N ALA A 129 -26.23 -1.64 4.00
CA ALA A 129 -26.47 -1.98 5.39
C ALA A 129 -26.92 -0.81 6.28
N ASP A 130 -27.21 0.37 5.71
CA ASP A 130 -27.52 1.63 6.43
C ASP A 130 -26.45 2.04 7.47
N GLN A 131 -25.20 1.58 7.30
CA GLN A 131 -24.05 1.86 8.17
C GLN A 131 -23.11 2.90 7.57
N THR A 132 -23.63 3.80 6.74
CA THR A 132 -22.82 4.86 6.12
C THR A 132 -22.30 5.83 7.18
N GLU A 133 -20.98 6.02 7.22
CA GLU A 133 -20.31 6.90 8.20
C GLU A 133 -20.44 8.41 7.86
N GLY A 134 -21.15 8.75 6.78
CA GLY A 134 -21.31 10.13 6.31
C GLY A 134 -22.40 10.90 7.07
N GLN A 135 -22.05 11.99 7.75
CA GLN A 135 -23.03 12.89 8.40
C GLN A 135 -23.81 13.79 7.43
N LYS A 136 -23.40 13.87 6.15
CA LYS A 136 -24.05 14.73 5.15
C LYS A 136 -24.56 13.89 3.99
N SER A 137 -25.88 13.79 3.86
CA SER A 137 -26.53 13.30 2.65
C SER A 137 -26.42 14.39 1.57
N ILE A 138 -25.79 14.08 0.45
CA ILE A 138 -25.84 14.88 -0.77
C ILE A 138 -26.84 14.18 -1.71
N PRO A 139 -27.86 14.87 -2.24
CA PRO A 139 -28.73 14.28 -3.26
C PRO A 139 -27.92 14.18 -4.55
N VAL A 140 -27.19 13.09 -4.73
CA VAL A 140 -26.52 12.79 -5.99
C VAL A 140 -27.55 12.14 -6.91
N LEU A 141 -27.88 12.83 -8.00
CA LEU A 141 -28.63 12.28 -9.12
C LEU A 141 -27.62 11.59 -10.04
N PHE A 142 -27.61 10.26 -10.07
CA PHE A 142 -26.91 9.54 -11.14
C PHE A 142 -27.76 9.66 -12.40
N GLU A 143 -27.30 10.45 -13.37
CA GLU A 143 -27.86 10.48 -14.71
C GLU A 143 -27.11 9.44 -15.54
N GLU A 144 -27.74 8.30 -15.81
CA GLU A 144 -27.23 7.33 -16.79
C GLU A 144 -27.17 8.04 -18.15
N MET A 145 -25.95 8.31 -18.65
CA MET A 145 -25.78 8.64 -20.06
C MET A 145 -25.96 7.35 -20.86
N ASP A 146 -27.21 7.02 -21.20
CA ASP A 146 -27.49 6.01 -22.22
C ASP A 146 -26.94 6.53 -23.56
N GLY A 147 -26.00 5.79 -24.13
CA GLY A 147 -25.32 6.14 -25.37
C GLY A 147 -26.23 5.88 -26.57
N ILE A 148 -26.28 6.84 -27.50
CA ILE A 148 -26.97 6.71 -28.80
C ILE A 148 -26.30 5.62 -29.66
#